data_AF-A0A6J5JHM9-F1
#
_entry.id   AF-A0A6J5JHM9-F1
#
_cell.length_a   1.000
_cell.length_b   1.000
_cell.length_c   1.000
_cell.angle_alpha   90.00
_cell.angle_beta   90.00
_cell.angle_gamma   90.00
#
_symmetry.space_group_name_H-M   'P 1'
#
loop_
_entity.id
_entity.type
_entity.pdbx_description
1 polymer ?
#
loop_
_entity_poly.entity_id
_entity_poly.type
_entity_poly.pdbx_seq_one_letter_code
_entity_poly.pdbx_strand_id
1 'polypeptide(L)'
;MFPLQVAILLSAPGRDFTGGEFVLTEQRPRMQSRAEVVPLTQGDAVIFAVHGRPVQGTRGVYRVNLRHGVSRIRAGHRHTVGIIFHDAQ
;
A
#
# COMPACT_ATOMS: atom_id res chain seq x y z
N MET A 1 -12.85 9.02 -5.43
CA MET A 1 -11.52 8.41 -5.22
C MET A 1 -11.65 6.94 -5.61
N PHE A 2 -10.81 6.45 -6.51
CA PHE A 2 -10.94 5.13 -7.10
C PHE A 2 -10.74 4.02 -6.05
N PRO A 3 -11.39 2.85 -6.19
CA PRO A 3 -11.34 1.83 -5.14
C PRO A 3 -9.96 1.18 -5.04
N LEU A 4 -9.24 1.01 -6.16
CA LEU A 4 -8.00 0.23 -6.22
C LEU A 4 -6.88 0.91 -7.01
N GLN A 5 -5.65 0.68 -6.58
CA GLN A 5 -4.42 1.00 -7.31
C GLN A 5 -3.47 -0.20 -7.26
N VAL A 6 -2.58 -0.26 -8.25
CA VAL A 6 -1.51 -1.25 -8.32
C VAL A 6 -0.18 -0.53 -8.39
N ALA A 7 0.79 -1.00 -7.61
CA ALA A 7 2.18 -0.59 -7.73
C ALA A 7 3.05 -1.82 -8.02
N ILE A 8 3.89 -1.71 -9.04
CA ILE A 8 4.85 -2.74 -9.45
C ILE A 8 6.25 -2.23 -9.15
N LEU A 9 7.03 -3.01 -8.40
CA LEU A 9 8.39 -2.63 -8.04
C LEU A 9 9.37 -3.00 -9.15
N LEU A 10 10.06 -2.02 -9.72
CA LEU A 10 11.01 -2.24 -10.83
C LEU A 10 12.47 -2.32 -10.38
N SER A 11 12.78 -1.90 -9.15
CA SER A 11 14.13 -1.92 -8.58
C SER A 11 14.26 -3.05 -7.55
N ALA A 12 15.41 -3.69 -7.45
CA ALA A 12 15.69 -4.74 -6.47
C ALA A 12 16.07 -4.15 -5.10
N PRO A 13 15.31 -4.43 -4.01
CA PRO A 13 15.72 -4.06 -2.66
C PRO A 13 17.07 -4.67 -2.30
N GLY A 14 17.88 -3.95 -1.52
CA GLY A 14 19.20 -4.40 -1.09
C GLY A 14 20.31 -4.26 -2.15
N ARG A 15 19.95 -4.20 -3.44
CA ARG A 15 20.89 -3.93 -4.54
C ARG A 15 20.76 -2.50 -5.07
N ASP A 16 19.54 -2.12 -5.47
CA ASP A 16 19.27 -0.86 -6.14
C ASP A 16 18.83 0.25 -5.16
N PHE A 17 18.30 -0.14 -3.99
CA PHE A 17 17.95 0.77 -2.89
C PHE A 17 17.88 0.08 -1.52
N THR A 18 17.93 0.86 -0.43
CA THR A 18 17.64 0.42 0.95
C THR A 18 16.57 1.28 1.61
N GLY A 19 15.83 0.74 2.58
CA GLY A 19 14.57 1.33 3.06
C GLY A 19 13.51 1.26 1.96
N GLY A 20 12.67 2.28 1.82
CA GLY A 20 11.73 2.40 0.70
C GLY A 20 10.66 1.30 0.65
N GLU A 21 10.33 0.72 1.80
CA GLU A 21 9.31 -0.31 1.91
C GLU A 21 7.94 0.25 1.55
N PHE A 22 7.09 -0.56 0.91
CA PHE A 22 5.69 -0.20 0.71
C PHE A 22 4.93 -0.43 2.02
N VAL A 23 4.27 0.62 2.52
CA VAL A 23 3.62 0.62 3.83
C VAL A 23 2.12 0.87 3.65
N LEU A 24 1.32 0.01 4.26
CA LEU A 24 -0.10 0.22 4.50
C LEU A 24 -0.30 0.63 5.95
N THR A 25 -1.17 1.61 6.20
CA THR A 25 -1.58 1.99 7.55
C THR A 25 -3.09 1.97 7.65
N GLU A 26 -3.59 1.10 8.51
CA GLU A 26 -5.02 0.95 8.78
C GLU A 26 -5.38 1.79 10.01
N GLN A 27 -6.33 2.72 9.83
CA GLN A 27 -6.91 3.44 10.94
C GLN A 27 -7.91 2.55 11.66
N ARG A 28 -7.63 2.26 12.93
CA ARG A 28 -8.51 1.45 13.78
C ARG A 28 -9.30 2.37 14.71
N PRO A 29 -10.65 2.36 14.67
CA PRO A 29 -11.45 3.24 15.52
C PRO A 29 -11.09 3.10 17.00
N ARG A 30 -10.82 4.23 17.67
CA ARG A 30 -10.44 4.29 19.10
C ARG A 30 -9.17 3.52 19.48
N MET A 31 -8.35 3.14 18.49
CA MET A 31 -7.12 2.40 18.66
C MET A 31 -6.01 3.08 17.87
N GLN A 32 -4.75 2.79 18.20
CA GLN A 32 -3.63 3.23 17.38
C GLN A 32 -3.69 2.59 15.99
N SER A 33 -3.37 3.38 14.96
CA SER A 33 -3.24 2.88 13.60
C SER A 33 -2.24 1.74 13.54
N ARG A 34 -2.54 0.73 12.71
CA ARG A 34 -1.66 -0.42 12.50
C ARG A 34 -0.93 -0.24 11.19
N ALA A 35 0.40 -0.23 11.24
CA ALA A 35 1.22 -0.29 10.04
C ALA A 35 1.47 -1.74 9.63
N GLU A 36 1.47 -1.99 8.32
CA GLU A 36 1.81 -3.25 7.69
C GLU A 36 2.76 -2.96 6.54
N VAL A 37 3.85 -3.71 6.47
CA VAL A 37 4.85 -3.58 5.41
C VAL A 37 4.64 -4.71 4.42
N VAL A 38 4.56 -4.35 3.14
CA VAL A 38 4.47 -5.33 2.05
C VAL A 38 5.88 -5.55 1.50
N PRO A 39 6.49 -6.74 1.69
CA PRO A 39 7.89 -6.99 1.37
C PRO A 39 8.08 -7.31 -0.13
N LEU A 40 7.88 -6.30 -0.99
CA LEU A 40 8.03 -6.45 -2.44
C LEU A 40 9.49 -6.67 -2.83
N THR A 41 9.71 -7.59 -3.76
CA THR A 41 10.96 -7.78 -4.52
C THR A 41 10.81 -7.23 -5.95
N GLN A 42 11.90 -7.21 -6.72
CA GLN A 42 11.87 -6.74 -8.11
C GLN A 42 10.89 -7.60 -8.94
N GLY A 43 9.93 -6.95 -9.59
CA GLY A 43 8.89 -7.59 -10.39
C GLY A 43 7.59 -7.85 -9.64
N ASP A 44 7.58 -7.78 -8.31
CA ASP A 44 6.35 -7.97 -7.53
C ASP A 44 5.37 -6.80 -7.72
N ALA A 45 4.08 -7.13 -7.69
CA ALA A 45 2.99 -6.18 -7.74
C ALA A 45 2.15 -6.23 -6.44
N VAL A 46 1.78 -5.06 -5.92
CA VAL A 46 0.80 -4.93 -4.83
C VAL A 46 -0.46 -4.26 -5.36
N ILE A 47 -1.62 -4.87 -5.08
CA ILE A 47 -2.95 -4.29 -5.31
C ILE A 47 -3.48 -3.81 -3.96
N PHE A 48 -3.91 -2.57 -3.86
CA PHE A 48 -4.37 -2.00 -2.59
C PHE A 48 -5.51 -1.01 -2.77
N ALA A 49 -6.30 -0.87 -1.70
CA ALA A 49 -7.38 0.10 -1.65
C ALA A 49 -6.83 1.52 -1.44
N VAL A 50 -7.35 2.50 -2.19
CA VAL A 50 -6.79 3.86 -2.17
C VAL A 50 -7.15 4.62 -0.88
N HIS A 51 -8.36 4.38 -0.34
CA HIS A 51 -8.87 5.13 0.81
C HIS A 51 -9.55 4.29 1.89
N GLY A 52 -10.32 3.27 1.49
CA GLY A 52 -11.07 2.49 2.44
C GLY A 52 -11.20 1.05 2.00
N ARG A 53 -11.14 0.14 2.96
CA ARG A 53 -11.39 -1.28 2.75
C ARG A 53 -12.52 -1.76 3.66
N PRO A 54 -13.33 -2.73 3.21
CA PRO A 54 -14.27 -3.42 4.08
C PRO A 54 -13.50 -4.26 5.11
N VAL A 55 -13.99 -4.24 6.35
CA VAL A 55 -13.51 -5.07 7.46
C VAL A 55 -14.70 -5.73 8.15
N GLN A 56 -14.55 -6.99 8.51
CA GLN A 56 -15.55 -7.73 9.26
C GLN A 56 -15.61 -7.23 10.70
N GLY A 57 -16.77 -6.71 11.12
CA GLY A 57 -17.07 -6.36 12.50
C GLY A 57 -18.10 -7.29 13.14
N THR A 58 -18.34 -7.10 14.44
CA THR A 58 -19.32 -7.91 15.19
C THR A 58 -20.77 -7.68 14.76
N ARG A 59 -21.08 -6.55 14.10
CA ARG A 59 -22.42 -6.19 13.60
C ARG A 59 -22.50 -6.14 12.07
N GLY A 60 -21.57 -6.79 11.39
CA GLY A 60 -21.46 -6.77 9.92
C GLY A 60 -20.22 -6.03 9.41
N VAL A 61 -20.14 -5.88 8.09
CA VAL A 61 -19.01 -5.23 7.42
C VAL A 61 -19.08 -3.73 7.63
N TYR A 62 -17.96 -3.12 8.04
CA TYR A 62 -17.82 -1.67 8.10
C TYR A 62 -16.56 -1.23 7.36
N ARG A 63 -16.46 0.07 7.07
CA ARG A 63 -15.35 0.66 6.32
C ARG A 63 -14.31 1.23 7.29
N VAL A 64 -13.05 0.84 7.12
CA VAL A 64 -11.90 1.49 7.77
C VAL A 64 -11.15 2.34 6.76
N ASN A 65 -10.50 3.40 7.23
CA ASN A 65 -9.62 4.19 6.39
C ASN A 65 -8.27 3.49 6.27
N LEU A 66 -7.80 3.34 5.04
CA LEU A 66 -6.48 2.84 4.70
C LEU A 66 -5.69 3.99 4.10
N ARG A 67 -4.46 4.18 4.56
CA ARG A 67 -3.47 5.01 3.87
C ARG A 67 -2.33 4.11 3.40
N HIS A 68 -1.73 4.46 2.29
CA HIS A 68 -0.58 3.77 1.75
C HIS A 68 0.54 4.77 1.52
N GLY A 69 1.77 4.30 1.49
CA GLY A 69 2.93 5.14 1.25
C GLY A 69 4.19 4.31 1.07
N VAL A 70 5.29 5.03 0.90
CA VAL A 70 6.62 4.44 0.81
C VAL A 70 7.41 5.00 1.97
N SER A 71 8.12 4.14 2.70
CA SER A 71 9.02 4.59 3.76
C SER A 71 10.18 5.41 3.17
N ARG A 72 10.97 6.04 4.04
CA ARG A 72 12.16 6.76 3.60
C ARG A 72 13.12 5.82 2.86
N ILE A 73 13.47 6.18 1.64
CA ILE A 73 14.61 5.59 0.93
C ILE A 73 15.88 6.09 1.63
N ARG A 74 16.71 5.15 2.09
CA ARG A 74 17.93 5.45 2.85
C ARG A 74 19.16 5.55 1.95
N ALA A 75 19.19 4.80 0.86
CA ALA A 75 20.20 4.86 -0.18
C ALA A 75 19.65 4.34 -1.51
N GLY A 76 20.27 4.75 -2.62
CA GLY A 76 19.92 4.29 -3.96
C GLY A 76 18.63 4.91 -4.53
N HIS A 77 18.06 4.26 -5.54
CA HIS A 77 16.88 4.74 -6.27
C HIS A 77 15.83 3.64 -6.40
N ARG A 78 14.59 3.94 -5.99
CA ARG A 78 13.46 3.03 -6.07
C ARG A 78 12.54 3.45 -7.21
N HIS A 79 12.46 2.63 -8.26
CA HIS A 79 11.55 2.83 -9.38
C HIS A 79 10.32 1.94 -9.24
N THR A 80 9.14 2.51 -9.52
CA THR A 80 7.88 1.78 -9.56
C THR A 80 7.02 2.26 -10.70
N VAL A 81 6.20 1.36 -11.24
CA VAL A 81 5.10 1.72 -12.12
C VAL A 81 3.80 1.63 -11.34
N GLY A 82 2.98 2.67 -11.45
CA GLY A 82 1.63 2.70 -10.89
C GLY A 82 0.59 2.48 -11.97
N ILE A 83 -0.39 1.62 -11.70
CA ILE A 83 -1.62 1.50 -12.50
C ILE A 83 -2.77 1.97 -11.62
N ILE A 84 -3.50 2.97 -12.09
CA ILE A 84 -4.67 3.51 -11.40
C ILE A 84 -5.91 2.96 -12.10
N PHE A 85 -6.71 2.19 -11.37
CA PHE A 85 -7.97 1.69 -11.89
C PHE A 85 -9.02 2.79 -11.79
N HIS A 86 -9.57 3.19 -12.94
CA HIS A 86 -10.69 4.10 -13.00
C HIS A 86 -11.98 3.31 -13.10
N ASP A 87 -13.05 3.80 -12.48
CA ASP A 87 -14.37 3.20 -12.70
C ASP A 87 -14.76 3.47 -14.15
N ALA A 88 -15.22 2.45 -14.87
CA ALA A 88 -15.77 2.63 -16.19
C ALA A 88 -17.20 3.13 -16.00
N GLN A 89 -17.42 4.42 -16.23
CA GLN A 89 -18.77 4.95 -16.46
C GLN A 89 -19.17 4.73 -17.92
#